data_AF-H6Q8J5-F1
#
_entry.id   AF-H6Q8J5-F1
#
_cell.length_a   1.000
_cell.length_b   1.000
_cell.length_c   1.000
_cell.angle_alpha   90.00
_cell.angle_beta   90.00
_cell.angle_gamma   90.00
#
_symmetry.space_group_name_H-M   'P 1'
#
loop_
_entity.id
_entity.type
_entity.pdbx_description
1 polymer ?
#
loop_
_entity_poly.entity_id
_entity_poly.type
_entity_poly.pdbx_seq_one_letter_code
_entity_poly.pdbx_strand_id
1 'polypeptide(L)'
;MACPYDAIYINPLRGVEEKCNACAHLVDAGLLPACARQCPTSAIIFGDINNPEIQRILNSKPWKVMKPETGAEPMHFHLMP
;
A
#
# COMPACT_ATOMS: atom_id res chain seq x y z
N MET A 1 -5.46 11.88 -16.60
CA MET A 1 -4.93 11.07 -15.47
C MET A 1 -5.38 9.64 -15.66
N ALA A 2 -4.47 8.67 -15.84
CA ALA A 2 -4.82 7.26 -16.11
C ALA A 2 -5.05 6.44 -14.83
N CYS A 3 -4.54 6.88 -13.68
CA CYS A 3 -4.72 6.17 -12.42
C CYS A 3 -6.19 6.16 -12.00
N PRO A 4 -6.82 4.98 -11.81
CA PRO A 4 -8.23 4.91 -11.43
C PRO A 4 -8.49 5.28 -9.97
N TYR A 5 -7.45 5.47 -9.16
CA TYR A 5 -7.52 5.73 -7.72
C TYR A 5 -7.33 7.20 -7.35
N ASP A 6 -7.06 8.08 -8.32
CA ASP A 6 -6.69 9.48 -8.06
C ASP A 6 -5.50 9.61 -7.08
N ALA A 7 -4.57 8.66 -7.16
CA ALA A 7 -3.44 8.56 -6.23
C ALA A 7 -2.21 9.39 -6.65
N ILE A 8 -2.33 10.15 -7.73
CA ILE A 8 -1.29 11.01 -8.30
C ILE A 8 -1.75 12.45 -8.13
N TYR A 9 -0.91 13.31 -7.57
CA TYR A 9 -1.16 14.75 -7.45
C TYR A 9 -0.04 15.54 -8.11
N ILE A 10 -0.31 16.77 -8.51
CA ILE A 10 0.70 17.67 -9.10
C ILE A 10 1.27 18.55 -7.99
N ASN A 11 2.58 18.50 -7.79
CA ASN A 11 3.25 19.39 -6.85
C ASN A 11 3.26 20.82 -7.42
N PRO A 12 2.61 21.79 -6.76
CA PRO A 12 2.43 23.13 -7.33
C PRO A 12 3.73 23.94 -7.40
N LEU A 13 4.74 23.59 -6.61
CA LEU A 13 6.03 24.29 -6.58
C LEU A 13 7.00 23.75 -7.63
N ARG A 14 6.95 22.44 -7.89
CA ARG A 14 7.90 21.75 -8.78
C ARG A 14 7.33 21.48 -10.16
N GLY A 15 6.00 21.55 -10.33
CA GLY A 15 5.32 21.23 -11.58
C GLY A 15 5.44 19.76 -11.99
N VAL A 16 5.73 18.86 -11.05
CA VAL A 16 5.89 17.42 -11.29
C VAL A 16 4.76 16.62 -10.64
N GLU A 17 4.44 15.48 -11.24
CA GLU A 17 3.52 14.50 -10.66
C GLU A 17 4.21 13.76 -9.50
N GLU A 18 3.52 13.69 -8.36
CA GLU A 18 3.96 12.99 -7.16
C GLU A 18 2.86 12.01 -6.72
N LYS A 19 3.28 10.90 -6.11
CA LYS A 19 2.38 9.87 -5.57
C LYS A 19 3.08 9.13 -4.43
N CYS A 20 2.35 8.25 -3.74
CA CYS A 20 2.97 7.33 -2.79
C CYS A 20 4.06 6.49 -3.49
N ASN A 21 5.24 6.43 -2.86
CA ASN A 21 6.37 5.61 -3.28
C ASN A 21 6.62 4.42 -2.33
N ALA A 22 5.61 4.07 -1.51
CA ALA A 22 5.73 3.07 -0.44
C ALA A 22 6.92 3.29 0.50
N CYS A 23 7.36 4.55 0.68
CA CYS A 23 8.56 4.91 1.40
C CYS A 23 9.80 4.13 0.91
N ALA A 24 10.00 3.98 -0.40
CA ALA A 24 11.11 3.21 -0.98
C ALA A 24 12.47 3.44 -0.28
N HIS A 25 12.85 4.69 -0.04
CA HIS A 25 14.06 5.06 0.71
C HIS A 25 14.20 4.43 2.11
N LEU A 26 13.10 4.17 2.82
CA LEU A 26 13.09 3.44 4.09
C LEU A 26 13.15 1.93 3.86
N VAL A 27 12.36 1.42 2.92
CA VAL A 27 12.28 -0.01 2.60
C VAL A 27 13.63 -0.53 2.10
N ASP A 28 14.31 0.22 1.24
CA ASP A 28 15.65 -0.08 0.73
C ASP A 28 16.70 -0.12 1.85
N ALA A 29 16.46 0.59 2.96
CA ALA A 29 17.28 0.56 4.17
C ALA A 29 16.85 -0.53 5.18
N GLY A 30 15.92 -1.41 4.82
CA GLY A 30 15.41 -2.48 5.68
C GLY A 30 14.41 -2.02 6.74
N LEU A 31 13.85 -0.81 6.60
CA LEU A 31 12.88 -0.24 7.53
C LEU A 31 11.45 -0.36 6.98
N LEU A 32 10.46 -0.38 7.87
CA LEU A 32 9.05 -0.30 7.47
C LEU A 32 8.69 1.09 6.93
N PRO A 33 7.72 1.18 5.99
CA PRO A 33 7.14 2.45 5.59
C PRO A 33 6.60 3.23 6.78
N ALA A 34 6.64 4.56 6.69
CA ALA A 34 6.27 5.43 7.80
C ALA A 34 4.85 5.18 8.33
N CYS A 35 3.89 4.92 7.44
CA CYS A 35 2.51 4.62 7.82
C CYS A 35 2.38 3.31 8.62
N ALA A 36 3.10 2.26 8.24
CA ALA A 36 3.15 1.00 8.99
C ALA A 36 3.87 1.18 10.34
N ARG A 37 5.04 1.82 10.32
CA ARG A 37 5.88 2.05 11.50
C ARG A 37 5.20 2.88 12.59
N GLN A 38 4.42 3.89 12.19
CA GLN A 38 3.79 4.83 13.12
C GLN A 38 2.40 4.38 13.61
N CYS A 39 1.82 3.34 13.01
CA CYS A 39 0.46 2.92 13.32
C CYS A 39 0.35 2.43 14.79
N PRO A 40 -0.39 3.14 15.67
CA PRO A 40 -0.43 2.79 17.09
C PRO A 40 -1.20 1.50 17.36
N THR A 41 -2.09 1.10 16.45
CA THR A 41 -2.94 -0.10 16.57
C THR A 41 -2.42 -1.28 15.75
N SER A 42 -1.29 -1.14 15.07
CA SER A 42 -0.76 -2.16 14.15
C SER A 42 -1.73 -2.59 13.05
N ALA A 43 -2.59 -1.68 12.59
CA ALA A 43 -3.58 -1.94 11.55
C ALA A 43 -2.99 -2.03 10.13
N ILE A 44 -1.78 -1.50 9.92
CA ILE A 44 -1.09 -1.51 8.64
C ILE A 44 0.04 -2.53 8.70
N ILE A 45 -0.09 -3.58 7.90
CA ILE A 45 0.89 -4.66 7.76
C ILE A 45 1.53 -4.51 6.39
N PHE A 46 2.87 -4.47 6.35
CA PHE A 46 3.64 -4.28 5.12
C PHE A 46 4.63 -5.42 4.94
N GLY A 47 4.71 -5.99 3.74
CA GLY A 47 5.65 -7.05 3.41
C GLY A 47 5.46 -7.60 2.00
N ASP A 48 6.36 -8.51 1.63
CA ASP A 48 6.29 -9.25 0.36
C ASP A 48 5.09 -10.21 0.38
N ILE A 49 4.31 -10.24 -0.71
CA ILE A 49 3.17 -11.15 -0.81
C ILE A 49 3.59 -12.61 -0.73
N ASN A 50 4.81 -12.97 -1.11
CA ASN A 50 5.33 -14.33 -1.02
C ASN A 50 5.88 -14.67 0.37
N ASN A 51 5.96 -13.71 1.29
CA ASN A 51 6.39 -13.99 2.66
C ASN A 51 5.34 -14.89 3.36
N PRO A 52 5.75 -16.01 4.00
CA PRO A 52 4.83 -16.92 4.68
C PRO A 52 3.96 -16.27 5.76
N GLU A 53 4.47 -15.23 6.44
CA GLU A 53 3.71 -14.48 7.45
C GLU A 53 2.60 -13.64 6.81
N ILE A 54 2.89 -12.96 5.71
CA ILE A 54 1.89 -12.18 4.95
C ILE A 54 0.82 -13.11 4.38
N GLN A 55 1.22 -14.25 3.82
CA GLN A 55 0.28 -15.28 3.36
C GLN A 55 -0.60 -15.80 4.50
N ARG A 56 -0.03 -16.06 5.69
CA ARG A 56 -0.82 -16.45 6.87
C ARG A 56 -1.85 -15.39 7.24
N ILE A 57 -1.49 -14.11 7.20
CA ILE A 57 -2.41 -12.99 7.52
C ILE A 57 -3.53 -12.90 6.49
N LEU A 58 -3.22 -12.93 5.19
CA LEU A 58 -4.21 -12.88 4.11
C LEU A 58 -5.17 -14.09 4.14
N ASN A 59 -4.69 -15.25 4.60
CA ASN A 59 -5.52 -16.44 4.77
C ASN A 59 -6.31 -16.47 6.09
N SER A 60 -6.01 -15.57 7.03
CA SER A 60 -6.67 -15.56 8.35
C SER A 60 -8.07 -14.96 8.32
N LYS A 61 -8.34 -14.05 7.38
CA LYS A 61 -9.60 -13.32 7.26
C LYS A 61 -9.93 -13.03 5.80
N PRO A 62 -11.23 -12.96 5.44
CA PRO A 62 -11.65 -12.41 4.16
C PRO A 62 -11.10 -11.00 3.95
N TRP A 63 -10.73 -10.66 2.72
CA TRP A 63 -10.20 -9.35 2.38
C TRP A 63 -10.78 -8.85 1.06
N LYS A 64 -10.66 -7.55 0.83
CA LYS A 64 -11.04 -6.89 -0.42
C LYS A 64 -9.97 -5.93 -0.92
N VAL A 65 -9.96 -5.70 -2.22
CA VAL A 65 -9.17 -4.65 -2.88
C VAL A 65 -10.06 -3.49 -3.30
N MET A 66 -9.47 -2.32 -3.53
CA MET A 66 -10.22 -1.17 -4.05
C MET A 66 -10.40 -1.24 -5.57
N LYS A 67 -11.59 -0.86 -6.03
CA LYS A 67 -11.95 -0.74 -7.46
C LYS A 67 -11.53 -1.96 -8.32
N PRO A 68 -11.92 -3.19 -7.95
CA PRO A 68 -11.54 -4.40 -8.70
C PRO A 68 -12.00 -4.35 -10.16
N GLU A 69 -13.09 -3.64 -10.46
CA GLU A 69 -13.65 -3.44 -11.81
C GLU A 69 -12.70 -2.74 -12.79
N THR A 70 -11.63 -2.10 -12.30
CA THR A 70 -10.67 -1.36 -13.13
C THR A 70 -9.60 -2.23 -13.75
N GLY A 71 -9.44 -3.48 -13.30
CA GLY A 71 -8.39 -4.39 -13.76
C GLY A 71 -6.97 -3.99 -13.35
N ALA A 72 -6.80 -3.03 -12.43
CA ALA A 72 -5.50 -2.51 -12.00
C ALA A 72 -4.76 -3.40 -10.98
N GLU A 73 -5.36 -4.51 -10.55
CA GLU A 73 -4.77 -5.53 -9.65
C GLU A 73 -3.93 -4.95 -8.49
N PRO A 74 -4.51 -4.11 -7.61
CA PRO A 74 -3.74 -3.37 -6.61
C PRO A 74 -3.20 -4.27 -5.49
N MET A 75 -1.97 -3.97 -5.05
CA MET A 75 -1.30 -4.67 -3.94
C MET A 75 -1.61 -4.02 -2.58
N HIS A 76 -2.86 -3.65 -2.36
CA HIS A 76 -3.35 -3.08 -1.10
C HIS A 76 -4.63 -3.79 -0.68
N PHE A 77 -4.51 -4.62 0.35
CA PHE A 77 -5.57 -5.52 0.81
C PHE A 77 -6.20 -4.99 2.10
N HIS A 78 -7.53 -4.93 2.14
CA HIS A 78 -8.28 -4.54 3.32
C HIS A 78 -8.89 -5.77 3.97
N LEU A 79 -8.36 -6.18 5.11
CA LEU A 79 -8.93 -7.27 5.91
C LEU A 79 -10.31 -6.87 6.43
N MET A 80 -11.30 -7.71 6.23
CA MET A 80 -12.65 -7.51 6.76
C MET A 80 -12.69 -7.91 8.25
N PRO A 81 -13.59 -7.30 9.05
CA PRO A 81 -13.73 -7.62 10.46
C PRO A 81 -13.90 -9.11 10.73
#